data_AF-A0A915URS4-F1
#
_entry.id   AF-A0A915URS4-F1
#
_cell.length_a   1.000
_cell.length_b   1.000
_cell.length_c   1.000
_cell.angle_alpha   90.00
_cell.angle_beta   90.00
_cell.angle_gamma   90.00
#
_symmetry.space_group_name_H-M   'P 1'
#
loop_
_entity.id
_entity.type
_entity.pdbx_description
1 polymer ?
#
loop_
_entity_poly.entity_id
_entity_poly.type
_entity_poly.pdbx_seq_one_letter_code
_entity_poly.pdbx_strand_id
1 'polypeptide(L)'
;MELTSTEYTPSTNSAYPTRAVVLVVDKYSQDVHLASLTAGVKYPIKYGSRSGIEYTRGFYSILADLANVQQGVSVFFYRRRIDEPTEGRGFIGEWAAAGDAYEDLSSSIVYNNLKILGICSNCGCPVSTLEDEKIVCKYCKGELNGHILPLRFPLRTVYRYPRYLDDNTAYVDITDEGRLSTLIFRKVYGAGRERSVNPILPEEAEKLRRLLHRVEQDRQNHQVSHPSSMPYNQSVSIQKLSDYINLKQKYKISGKGSTHLYETKSGELVYETILEFWLMLELGRNPQGLLATLGIPPHERLEWFANQVLFGIGGEKSDVLLLMRNGSNQRCRAIVIELKKGVVGLQSIQQVRSYAYWIAQLATAQVQHCIQMPFKITPIMIGHRVSRGAKPFAPFSLVIPYSTPLTVEIESPQVFTYSVDTSNNTLQLARKI
;
A
#
# COMPACT_ATOMS: atom_id res chain seq x y z
N MET A 1 48.35 -2.95 -7.51
CA MET A 1 47.61 -4.01 -6.81
C MET A 1 46.14 -3.68 -7.02
N GLU A 2 45.59 -4.15 -8.14
CA GLU A 2 44.21 -3.90 -8.54
C GLU A 2 43.28 -4.65 -7.60
N LEU A 3 42.47 -3.90 -6.84
CA LEU A 3 41.38 -4.47 -6.06
C LEU A 3 40.27 -4.82 -7.06
N THR A 4 40.17 -6.10 -7.39
CA THR A 4 39.06 -6.65 -8.14
C THR A 4 37.77 -6.38 -7.35
N SER A 5 36.89 -5.57 -7.92
CA SER A 5 35.53 -5.40 -7.45
C SER A 5 34.85 -6.75 -7.43
N THR A 6 34.57 -7.29 -6.25
CA THR A 6 33.70 -8.45 -6.11
C THR A 6 32.31 -8.05 -6.61
N GLU A 7 31.97 -8.50 -7.81
CA GLU A 7 30.64 -8.39 -8.37
C GLU A 7 29.64 -8.94 -7.36
N TYR A 8 28.75 -8.07 -6.88
CA TYR A 8 27.53 -8.50 -6.23
C TYR A 8 26.74 -9.32 -7.25
N THR A 9 26.84 -10.65 -7.15
CA THR A 9 25.98 -11.57 -7.89
C THR A 9 24.72 -11.75 -7.04
N PRO A 10 23.54 -11.25 -7.50
CA PRO A 10 22.29 -11.48 -6.78
C PRO A 10 22.11 -12.99 -6.65
N SER A 11 21.98 -13.51 -5.42
CA SER A 11 21.80 -14.94 -5.21
C SER A 11 20.54 -15.39 -5.95
N THR A 12 20.70 -16.20 -7.00
CA THR A 12 19.61 -16.72 -7.82
C THR A 12 18.77 -17.78 -7.11
N ASN A 13 19.08 -18.09 -5.85
CA ASN A 13 18.34 -19.05 -5.03
C ASN A 13 18.11 -18.52 -3.61
N SER A 14 16.83 -18.21 -3.35
CA SER A 14 16.16 -18.02 -2.05
C SER A 14 15.81 -16.58 -1.59
N ALA A 15 14.50 -16.37 -1.47
CA ALA A 15 13.80 -15.81 -0.31
C ALA A 15 13.83 -14.29 -0.04
N TYR A 16 14.09 -13.43 -1.03
CA TYR A 16 13.70 -12.02 -0.87
C TYR A 16 12.19 -11.85 -1.06
N PRO A 17 11.51 -11.08 -0.18
CA PRO A 17 10.09 -10.80 -0.33
C PRO A 17 9.86 -10.07 -1.65
N THR A 18 9.03 -10.64 -2.53
CA THR A 18 8.64 -9.99 -3.79
C THR A 18 7.76 -8.76 -3.56
N ARG A 19 7.19 -8.63 -2.35
CA ARG A 19 6.34 -7.51 -1.95
C ARG A 19 7.08 -6.62 -0.97
N ALA A 20 7.02 -5.32 -1.24
CA ALA A 20 7.60 -4.30 -0.39
C ALA A 20 6.66 -3.10 -0.26
N VAL A 21 6.79 -2.40 0.87
CA VAL A 21 6.15 -1.12 1.13
C VAL A 21 7.18 -0.11 1.62
N VAL A 22 6.91 1.17 1.37
CA VAL A 22 7.60 2.29 2.00
C VAL A 22 6.71 2.84 3.11
N LEU A 23 7.22 2.82 4.33
CA LEU A 23 6.61 3.45 5.49
C LEU A 23 7.20 4.85 5.66
N VAL A 24 6.35 5.86 5.59
CA VAL A 24 6.75 7.25 5.76
C VAL A 24 6.69 7.63 7.24
N VAL A 25 7.81 8.09 7.78
CA VAL A 25 7.95 8.51 9.19
C VAL A 25 8.53 9.91 9.29
N ASP A 26 8.47 10.48 10.50
CA ASP A 26 9.10 11.76 10.84
C ASP A 26 10.03 11.65 12.05
N LYS A 27 10.73 12.73 12.36
CA LYS A 27 11.67 12.81 13.50
C LYS A 27 11.06 12.47 14.86
N TYR A 28 9.74 12.54 15.02
CA TYR A 28 9.10 12.34 16.32
C TYR A 28 8.69 10.88 16.56
N SER A 29 8.56 10.06 15.51
CA SER A 29 8.16 8.66 15.64
C SER A 29 9.20 7.65 15.14
N GLN A 30 10.14 8.05 14.27
CA GLN A 30 11.12 7.13 13.67
C GLN A 30 11.80 6.26 14.73
N ASP A 31 12.46 6.87 15.72
CA ASP A 31 13.25 6.12 16.70
C ASP A 31 12.37 5.21 17.55
N VAL A 32 11.14 5.60 17.85
CA VAL A 32 10.19 4.75 18.57
C VAL A 32 9.86 3.51 17.72
N HIS A 33 9.56 3.67 16.42
CA HIS A 33 9.30 2.54 15.52
C HIS A 33 10.48 1.56 15.43
N LEU A 34 11.69 2.10 15.29
CA LEU A 34 12.90 1.31 15.12
C LEU A 34 13.32 0.61 16.42
N ALA A 35 13.24 1.31 17.55
CA ALA A 35 13.55 0.75 18.86
C ALA A 35 12.55 -0.34 19.23
N SER A 36 11.27 -0.10 19.05
CA SER A 36 10.22 -1.05 19.46
C SER A 36 9.98 -2.16 18.44
N LEU A 37 10.61 -2.10 17.27
CA LEU A 37 10.32 -2.95 16.11
C LEU A 37 8.81 -3.06 15.86
N THR A 38 8.12 -1.92 15.85
CA THR A 38 6.68 -1.84 15.58
C THR A 38 6.39 -0.59 14.77
N ALA A 39 5.86 -0.80 13.56
CA ALA A 39 5.37 0.30 12.73
C ALA A 39 3.98 0.72 13.21
N GLY A 40 3.71 2.02 13.16
CA GLY A 40 2.41 2.62 13.47
C GLY A 40 2.02 3.56 12.34
N VAL A 41 0.73 3.62 12.02
CA VAL A 41 0.21 4.43 10.90
C VAL A 41 -0.92 5.35 11.35
N LYS A 42 -1.23 6.36 10.51
CA LYS A 42 -2.30 7.33 10.78
C LYS A 42 -3.65 6.62 10.97
N TYR A 43 -4.50 7.19 11.82
CA TYR A 43 -5.82 6.67 12.16
C TYR A 43 -6.93 7.64 11.70
N PRO A 44 -7.31 7.66 10.41
CA PRO A 44 -8.20 8.66 9.84
C PRO A 44 -9.68 8.41 10.20
N ILE A 45 -10.03 8.64 11.46
CA ILE A 45 -11.41 8.56 11.98
C ILE A 45 -11.94 9.97 12.33
N LYS A 46 -13.24 10.06 12.63
CA LYS A 46 -13.82 11.18 13.37
C LYS A 46 -14.05 10.77 14.82
N TYR A 47 -13.82 11.70 15.74
CA TYR A 47 -13.99 11.46 17.18
C TYR A 47 -14.84 12.56 17.80
N GLY A 48 -15.83 12.17 18.62
CA GLY A 48 -16.58 13.08 19.48
C GLY A 48 -16.66 12.52 20.89
N SER A 49 -16.63 13.39 21.91
CA SER A 49 -16.66 12.98 23.32
C SER A 49 -17.88 12.12 23.69
N ARG A 50 -19.03 12.37 23.06
CA ARG A 50 -20.26 11.58 23.24
C ARG A 50 -20.44 10.48 22.20
N SER A 51 -20.06 10.74 20.94
CA SER A 51 -20.26 9.77 19.85
C SER A 51 -19.18 8.70 19.79
N GLY A 52 -18.00 8.93 20.39
CA GLY A 52 -16.84 8.05 20.33
C GLY A 52 -16.18 8.06 18.95
N ILE A 53 -15.63 6.91 18.55
CA ILE A 53 -15.00 6.71 17.23
C ILE A 53 -16.09 6.53 16.16
N GLU A 54 -15.95 7.29 15.08
CA GLU A 54 -16.73 7.16 13.86
C GLU A 54 -15.80 6.87 12.67
N TYR A 55 -15.98 5.71 12.04
CA TYR A 55 -15.14 5.26 10.93
C TYR A 55 -15.48 6.00 9.65
N THR A 56 -14.44 6.40 8.91
CA THR A 56 -14.55 7.19 7.68
C THR A 56 -14.13 6.35 6.47
N ARG A 57 -14.36 6.88 5.27
CA ARG A 57 -13.77 6.32 4.03
C ARG A 57 -12.26 6.15 4.14
N GLY A 58 -11.57 7.15 4.72
CA GLY A 58 -10.11 7.15 4.89
C GLY A 58 -9.63 6.04 5.81
N PHE A 59 -10.41 5.67 6.82
CA PHE A 59 -10.08 4.55 7.71
C PHE A 59 -9.99 3.24 6.94
N TYR A 60 -11.05 2.88 6.21
CA TYR A 60 -11.06 1.68 5.37
C TYR A 60 -10.00 1.72 4.26
N SER A 61 -9.65 2.91 3.77
CA SER A 61 -8.56 3.07 2.80
C SER A 61 -7.19 2.74 3.39
N ILE A 62 -6.91 3.11 4.65
CA ILE A 62 -5.68 2.72 5.35
C ILE A 62 -5.70 1.23 5.72
N LEU A 63 -6.87 0.68 6.07
CA LEU A 63 -6.99 -0.76 6.30
C LEU A 63 -6.65 -1.58 5.04
N ALA A 64 -7.07 -1.10 3.86
CA ALA A 64 -6.67 -1.70 2.58
C ALA A 64 -5.15 -1.66 2.37
N ASP A 65 -4.47 -0.57 2.77
CA ASP A 65 -3.01 -0.47 2.67
C ASP A 65 -2.33 -1.49 3.58
N LEU A 66 -2.79 -1.58 4.82
CA LEU A 66 -2.27 -2.51 5.81
C LEU A 66 -2.56 -3.97 5.48
N ALA A 67 -3.62 -4.27 4.71
CA ALA A 67 -3.85 -5.62 4.19
C ALA A 67 -2.76 -6.07 3.20
N ASN A 68 -2.01 -5.15 2.60
CA ASN A 68 -0.79 -5.48 1.83
C ASN A 68 0.42 -5.79 2.73
N VAL A 69 0.36 -5.49 4.03
CA VAL A 69 1.46 -5.67 4.99
C VAL A 69 1.24 -6.96 5.77
N GLN A 70 1.69 -8.06 5.18
CA GLN A 70 1.62 -9.39 5.78
C GLN A 70 2.99 -9.85 6.24
N GLN A 71 3.03 -10.91 7.06
CA GLN A 71 4.29 -11.49 7.49
C GLN A 71 5.22 -11.74 6.29
N GLY A 72 6.46 -11.26 6.42
CA GLY A 72 7.50 -11.37 5.41
C GLY A 72 7.56 -10.22 4.40
N VAL A 73 6.55 -9.37 4.27
CA VAL A 73 6.61 -8.20 3.36
C VAL A 73 7.73 -7.25 3.79
N SER A 74 8.56 -6.83 2.85
CA SER A 74 9.65 -5.88 3.10
C SER A 74 9.11 -4.48 3.39
N VAL A 75 9.77 -3.78 4.31
CA VAL A 75 9.37 -2.45 4.79
C VAL A 75 10.59 -1.55 4.75
N PHE A 76 10.58 -0.59 3.84
CA PHE A 76 11.58 0.46 3.78
C PHE A 76 11.07 1.68 4.56
N PHE A 77 11.85 2.16 5.52
CA PHE A 77 11.54 3.41 6.21
C PHE A 77 12.05 4.59 5.39
N TYR A 78 11.19 5.59 5.19
CA TYR A 78 11.53 6.85 4.53
C TYR A 78 11.20 8.03 5.43
N ARG A 79 12.21 8.84 5.73
CA ARG A 79 12.07 10.09 6.51
C ARG A 79 11.87 11.27 5.56
N ARG A 80 10.68 11.90 5.60
CA ARG A 80 10.19 12.75 4.49
C ARG A 80 10.19 14.27 4.73
N ARG A 81 10.12 14.76 5.97
CA ARG A 81 9.47 16.08 6.16
C ARG A 81 10.24 17.29 5.59
N ILE A 82 9.49 18.22 4.99
CA ILE A 82 9.97 19.40 4.24
C ILE A 82 10.61 20.47 5.13
N ASP A 83 10.36 20.44 6.44
CA ASP A 83 10.97 21.30 7.46
C ASP A 83 12.27 20.72 8.05
N GLU A 84 12.63 19.46 7.75
CA GLU A 84 13.86 18.84 8.27
C GLU A 84 15.05 19.13 7.34
N PRO A 85 16.31 19.23 7.81
CA PRO A 85 17.45 19.43 6.91
C PRO A 85 17.48 18.38 5.80
N THR A 86 17.85 18.75 4.58
CA THR A 86 17.94 17.85 3.41
C THR A 86 18.82 16.63 3.70
N GLU A 87 19.81 16.83 4.56
CA GLU A 87 20.80 15.88 5.05
C GLU A 87 20.21 14.77 5.93
N GLY A 88 19.06 15.03 6.56
CA GLY A 88 18.40 14.11 7.50
C GLY A 88 17.21 13.36 6.90
N ARG A 89 17.02 13.43 5.58
CA ARG A 89 15.89 12.81 4.86
C ARG A 89 16.39 11.66 3.99
N GLY A 90 15.49 10.73 3.69
CA GLY A 90 15.80 9.61 2.82
C GLY A 90 15.41 8.26 3.39
N PHE A 91 15.85 7.21 2.72
CA PHE A 91 15.66 5.84 3.17
C PHE A 91 16.77 5.46 4.15
N ILE A 92 16.40 4.72 5.20
CA ILE A 92 17.30 4.39 6.33
C ILE A 92 17.52 2.90 6.53
N GLY A 93 16.81 2.08 5.77
CA GLY A 93 17.07 0.66 5.65
C GLY A 93 15.85 -0.20 5.44
N GLU A 94 16.03 -1.50 5.67
CA GLU A 94 15.04 -2.52 5.38
C GLU A 94 14.68 -3.32 6.65
N TRP A 95 13.38 -3.44 6.86
CA TRP A 95 12.75 -4.32 7.83
C TRP A 95 11.82 -5.28 7.09
N ALA A 96 11.28 -6.24 7.80
CA ALA A 96 10.17 -7.05 7.31
C ALA A 96 9.04 -7.04 8.33
N ALA A 97 7.80 -7.08 7.86
CA ALA A 97 6.66 -7.32 8.72
C ALA A 97 6.81 -8.70 9.39
N ALA A 98 6.75 -8.73 10.71
CA ALA A 98 6.90 -9.94 11.53
C ALA A 98 5.55 -10.63 11.83
N GLY A 99 4.44 -10.02 11.39
CA GLY A 99 3.08 -10.49 11.65
C GLY A 99 2.06 -9.53 11.05
N ASP A 100 0.79 -9.86 11.22
CA ASP A 100 -0.31 -9.08 10.67
C ASP A 100 -0.49 -7.73 11.38
N ALA A 101 -1.04 -6.78 10.67
CA ALA A 101 -1.47 -5.51 11.25
C ALA A 101 -2.66 -5.69 12.20
N TYR A 102 -2.74 -4.79 13.18
CA TYR A 102 -3.75 -4.77 14.23
C TYR A 102 -4.01 -3.34 14.72
N GLU A 103 -5.06 -3.18 15.51
CA GLU A 103 -5.33 -1.97 16.26
C GLU A 103 -5.04 -2.17 17.75
N ASP A 104 -4.34 -1.20 18.36
CA ASP A 104 -4.06 -1.12 19.78
C ASP A 104 -4.31 0.31 20.29
N LEU A 105 -5.52 0.51 20.83
CA LEU A 105 -5.95 1.75 21.48
C LEU A 105 -5.52 1.81 22.96
N SER A 106 -5.01 0.71 23.52
CA SER A 106 -4.79 0.55 24.95
C SER A 106 -3.40 0.97 25.40
N SER A 107 -2.40 0.73 24.56
CA SER A 107 -1.00 0.83 24.98
C SER A 107 -0.26 1.96 24.28
N SER A 108 0.73 2.49 25.00
CA SER A 108 1.74 3.39 24.45
C SER A 108 3.08 2.67 24.34
N ILE A 109 3.79 2.93 23.24
CA ILE A 109 5.16 2.49 23.03
C ILE A 109 6.07 3.66 23.37
N VAL A 110 7.08 3.42 24.21
CA VAL A 110 7.97 4.47 24.72
C VAL A 110 9.41 4.15 24.35
N TYR A 111 10.12 5.16 23.85
CA TYR A 111 11.57 5.10 23.66
C TYR A 111 12.17 6.44 24.07
N ASN A 112 13.00 6.45 25.12
CA ASN A 112 13.49 7.67 25.78
C ASN A 112 12.33 8.62 26.14
N ASN A 113 12.38 9.87 25.65
CA ASN A 113 11.33 10.88 25.82
C ASN A 113 10.25 10.85 24.73
N LEU A 114 10.42 10.03 23.69
CA LEU A 114 9.48 9.92 22.56
C LEU A 114 8.47 8.80 22.77
N LYS A 115 7.27 8.97 22.22
CA LYS A 115 6.18 8.01 22.34
C LYS A 115 5.42 7.79 21.04
N ILE A 116 4.88 6.59 20.90
CA ILE A 116 3.74 6.29 20.03
C ILE A 116 2.57 5.91 20.92
N LEU A 117 1.50 6.68 20.87
CA LEU A 117 0.34 6.54 21.74
C LEU A 117 -0.76 5.72 21.05
N GLY A 118 -1.59 5.03 21.83
CA GLY A 118 -2.85 4.43 21.35
C GLY A 118 -3.98 5.45 21.32
N ILE A 119 -4.08 6.28 22.37
CA ILE A 119 -5.07 7.35 22.54
C ILE A 119 -4.48 8.54 23.30
N CYS A 120 -5.15 9.69 23.24
CA CYS A 120 -4.88 10.83 24.12
C CYS A 120 -5.30 10.51 25.56
N SER A 121 -4.38 10.66 26.52
CA SER A 121 -4.65 10.41 27.95
C SER A 121 -5.67 11.36 28.57
N ASN A 122 -5.81 12.58 28.04
CA ASN A 122 -6.72 13.59 28.59
C ASN A 122 -8.19 13.38 28.15
N CYS A 123 -8.41 13.01 26.88
CA CYS A 123 -9.76 12.97 26.31
C CYS A 123 -10.14 11.66 25.61
N GLY A 124 -9.23 10.68 25.54
CA GLY A 124 -9.48 9.41 24.86
C GLY A 124 -9.50 9.47 23.33
N CYS A 125 -9.26 10.63 22.72
CA CYS A 125 -9.22 10.76 21.26
C CYS A 125 -8.05 9.94 20.66
N PRO A 126 -8.28 9.09 19.65
CA PRO A 126 -7.25 8.24 19.05
C PRO A 126 -6.55 8.92 17.86
N VAL A 127 -6.54 10.26 17.80
CA VAL A 127 -5.99 11.00 16.67
C VAL A 127 -5.16 12.17 17.17
N SER A 128 -3.92 12.25 16.68
CA SER A 128 -3.04 13.40 16.84
C SER A 128 -2.92 14.18 15.54
N THR A 129 -2.48 15.43 15.63
CA THR A 129 -2.06 16.24 14.49
C THR A 129 -0.82 17.04 14.87
N LEU A 130 -0.21 17.72 13.91
CA LEU A 130 0.90 18.62 14.15
C LEU A 130 0.39 20.06 13.97
N GLU A 131 0.52 20.87 15.00
CA GLU A 131 0.19 22.31 15.01
C GLU A 131 1.41 23.05 15.55
N ASP A 132 1.94 24.02 14.81
CA ASP A 132 3.13 24.80 15.18
C ASP A 132 4.32 23.94 15.66
N GLU A 133 4.67 22.92 14.88
CA GLU A 133 5.73 21.93 15.17
C GLU A 133 5.51 21.08 16.44
N LYS A 134 4.35 21.20 17.08
CA LYS A 134 3.96 20.43 18.25
C LYS A 134 2.95 19.35 17.90
N ILE A 135 3.12 18.18 18.50
CA ILE A 135 2.14 17.11 18.37
C ILE A 135 1.03 17.39 19.36
N VAL A 136 -0.19 17.57 18.87
CA VAL A 136 -1.35 17.88 19.71
C VAL A 136 -2.46 16.85 19.47
N CYS A 137 -3.29 16.66 20.49
CA CYS A 137 -4.51 15.91 20.32
C CYS A 137 -5.45 16.65 19.36
N LYS A 138 -5.94 15.96 18.33
CA LYS A 138 -6.82 16.58 17.33
C LYS A 138 -8.13 17.11 17.93
N TYR A 139 -8.58 16.52 19.05
CA TYR A 139 -9.83 16.88 19.72
C TYR A 139 -9.65 17.94 20.81
N CYS A 140 -8.93 17.63 21.91
CA CYS A 140 -8.82 18.55 23.05
C CYS A 140 -7.68 19.58 22.90
N LYS A 141 -6.89 19.52 21.82
CA LYS A 141 -5.75 20.41 21.54
C LYS A 141 -4.62 20.38 22.58
N GLY A 142 -4.68 19.49 23.56
CA GLY A 142 -3.58 19.28 24.50
C GLY A 142 -2.33 18.77 23.79
N GLU A 143 -1.17 19.32 24.17
CA GLU A 143 0.14 18.87 23.71
C GLU A 143 0.41 17.42 24.12
N LEU A 144 1.03 16.66 23.22
CA LEU A 144 1.32 15.24 23.38
C LEU A 144 2.82 15.00 23.20
N ASN A 145 3.37 14.09 23.99
CA ASN A 145 4.78 13.69 23.91
C ASN A 145 5.05 12.67 22.78
N GLY A 146 4.19 12.63 21.75
CA GLY A 146 4.26 11.60 20.70
C GLY A 146 2.99 11.50 19.85
N HIS A 147 3.16 10.92 18.66
CA HIS A 147 2.04 10.68 17.73
C HIS A 147 1.10 9.59 18.24
N ILE A 148 -0.20 9.77 18.03
CA ILE A 148 -1.20 8.73 18.25
C ILE A 148 -1.33 7.89 16.96
N LEU A 149 -0.80 6.66 17.01
CA LEU A 149 -0.74 5.70 15.88
C LEU A 149 -1.21 4.31 16.36
N PRO A 150 -2.52 4.11 16.54
CA PRO A 150 -3.07 2.86 17.09
C PRO A 150 -3.11 1.71 16.08
N LEU A 151 -3.11 1.98 14.77
CA LEU A 151 -2.95 0.94 13.76
C LEU A 151 -1.47 0.60 13.63
N ARG A 152 -1.12 -0.65 13.93
CA ARG A 152 0.26 -1.10 14.11
C ARG A 152 0.51 -2.42 13.42
N PHE A 153 1.77 -2.73 13.16
CA PHE A 153 2.21 -4.08 12.79
C PHE A 153 3.63 -4.32 13.31
N PRO A 154 3.94 -5.57 13.75
CA PRO A 154 5.25 -5.88 14.28
C PRO A 154 6.28 -5.96 13.15
N LEU A 155 7.52 -5.62 13.45
CA LEU A 155 8.64 -5.64 12.53
C LEU A 155 9.71 -6.62 13.01
N ARG A 156 10.54 -7.07 12.07
CA ARG A 156 11.86 -7.63 12.35
C ARG A 156 12.89 -6.89 11.52
N THR A 157 14.08 -6.70 12.07
CA THR A 157 15.18 -6.08 11.34
C THR A 157 15.62 -7.02 10.22
N VAL A 158 15.79 -6.50 9.00
CA VAL A 158 16.47 -7.22 7.90
C VAL A 158 17.88 -6.66 7.77
N TYR A 159 18.00 -5.36 7.50
CA TYR A 159 19.30 -4.68 7.43
C TYR A 159 19.17 -3.20 7.82
N ARG A 160 20.04 -2.76 8.73
CA ARG A 160 20.14 -1.35 9.15
C ARG A 160 21.32 -0.72 8.44
N TYR A 161 21.03 0.15 7.48
CA TYR A 161 22.09 0.84 6.76
C TYR A 161 22.59 2.00 7.62
N PRO A 162 23.92 2.18 7.77
CA PRO A 162 24.50 3.20 8.63
C PRO A 162 24.41 4.60 8.01
N ARG A 163 23.87 4.74 6.79
CA ARG A 163 23.84 5.97 5.98
C ARG A 163 22.51 6.15 5.29
N TYR A 164 22.05 7.40 5.17
CA TYR A 164 20.82 7.75 4.47
C TYR A 164 21.00 7.56 2.96
N LEU A 165 20.05 6.89 2.31
CA LEU A 165 19.85 7.04 0.88
C LEU A 165 18.98 8.28 0.65
N ASP A 166 19.61 9.39 0.29
CA ASP A 166 18.92 10.66 0.09
C ASP A 166 18.04 10.67 -1.17
N ASP A 167 17.24 11.72 -1.28
CA ASP A 167 16.28 11.90 -2.35
C ASP A 167 16.91 12.05 -3.75
N ASN A 168 18.06 12.72 -3.86
CA ASN A 168 18.71 12.91 -5.15
C ASN A 168 19.27 11.59 -5.65
N THR A 169 19.95 10.83 -4.78
CA THR A 169 20.42 9.48 -5.13
C THR A 169 19.26 8.53 -5.43
N ALA A 170 18.14 8.61 -4.68
CA ALA A 170 17.01 7.70 -4.90
C ALA A 170 16.21 7.99 -6.18
N TYR A 171 15.96 9.28 -6.48
CA TYR A 171 14.98 9.69 -7.50
C TYR A 171 15.58 10.40 -8.72
N VAL A 172 16.71 11.08 -8.56
CA VAL A 172 17.29 11.95 -9.61
C VAL A 172 18.48 11.28 -10.28
N ASP A 173 19.27 10.51 -9.53
CA ASP A 173 20.42 9.81 -10.06
C ASP A 173 20.02 8.78 -11.13
N ILE A 174 20.46 9.05 -12.36
CA ILE A 174 20.23 8.23 -13.54
C ILE A 174 21.37 7.24 -13.81
N THR A 175 22.40 7.22 -12.97
CA THR A 175 23.53 6.28 -13.09
C THR A 175 23.15 4.86 -12.64
N ASP A 176 22.06 4.71 -11.87
CA ASP A 176 21.49 3.41 -11.51
C ASP A 176 20.25 3.07 -12.34
N GLU A 177 20.19 1.86 -12.87
CA GLU A 177 19.08 1.37 -13.67
C GLU A 177 17.75 1.33 -12.87
N GLY A 178 16.63 1.61 -13.53
CA GLY A 178 15.30 1.54 -12.92
C GLY A 178 14.82 2.86 -12.34
N ARG A 179 13.57 2.90 -11.86
CA ARG A 179 12.87 4.11 -11.41
C ARG A 179 11.90 3.80 -10.29
N LEU A 180 11.86 4.67 -9.27
CA LEU A 180 10.87 4.64 -8.19
C LEU A 180 9.55 5.33 -8.62
N SER A 181 8.97 4.85 -9.73
CA SER A 181 7.78 5.40 -10.39
C SER A 181 6.56 5.51 -9.47
N THR A 182 6.28 4.51 -8.63
CA THR A 182 5.12 4.52 -7.72
C THR A 182 5.27 5.53 -6.57
N LEU A 183 6.51 5.92 -6.25
CA LEU A 183 6.85 6.86 -5.18
C LEU A 183 7.05 8.29 -5.70
N ILE A 184 7.70 8.48 -6.85
CA ILE A 184 8.02 9.81 -7.38
C ILE A 184 6.75 10.60 -7.64
N PHE A 185 5.70 9.97 -8.18
CA PHE A 185 4.42 10.62 -8.38
C PHE A 185 3.83 11.08 -7.03
N ARG A 186 3.95 10.30 -5.95
CA ARG A 186 3.49 10.69 -4.60
C ARG A 186 4.26 11.87 -4.02
N LYS A 187 5.52 12.04 -4.40
CA LYS A 187 6.36 13.13 -3.91
C LYS A 187 6.00 14.47 -4.55
N VAL A 188 5.63 14.45 -5.82
CA VAL A 188 5.17 15.64 -6.55
C VAL A 188 3.81 16.13 -6.04
N TYR A 189 3.01 15.23 -5.45
CA TYR A 189 1.71 15.59 -4.86
C TYR A 189 1.81 16.15 -3.44
N GLY A 190 1.23 17.34 -3.26
CA GLY A 190 1.12 18.06 -1.98
C GLY A 190 0.14 17.46 -0.96
N ALA A 191 -0.10 18.21 0.12
CA ALA A 191 -0.88 17.80 1.29
C ALA A 191 -2.24 17.16 0.93
N GLY A 192 -2.60 16.07 1.61
CA GLY A 192 -3.90 15.40 1.47
C GLY A 192 -3.90 14.14 0.59
N ARG A 193 -2.81 13.83 -0.12
CA ARG A 193 -2.61 12.54 -0.84
C ARG A 193 -1.54 11.64 -0.22
N GLU A 194 -1.00 12.06 0.93
CA GLU A 194 0.01 11.32 1.68
C GLU A 194 -0.59 10.10 2.35
N ARG A 195 -0.01 8.92 2.05
CA ARG A 195 -0.33 7.67 2.73
C ARG A 195 0.85 7.28 3.62
N SER A 196 0.54 6.74 4.79
CA SER A 196 1.57 6.27 5.72
C SER A 196 2.33 5.06 5.14
N VAL A 197 1.63 4.18 4.42
CA VAL A 197 2.18 2.97 3.81
C VAL A 197 1.98 3.05 2.30
N ASN A 198 3.06 2.84 1.55
CA ASN A 198 3.04 2.97 0.10
C ASN A 198 3.60 1.68 -0.51
N PRO A 199 2.77 0.84 -1.14
CA PRO A 199 3.27 -0.31 -1.86
C PRO A 199 4.14 0.13 -3.03
N ILE A 200 5.24 -0.59 -3.24
CA ILE A 200 6.18 -0.37 -4.34
C ILE A 200 6.32 -1.66 -5.15
N LEU A 201 6.67 -1.53 -6.42
CA LEU A 201 6.92 -2.66 -7.32
C LEU A 201 8.11 -3.50 -6.84
N PRO A 202 8.19 -4.79 -7.21
CA PRO A 202 9.34 -5.63 -6.88
C PRO A 202 10.67 -5.00 -7.35
N GLU A 203 10.68 -4.41 -8.54
CA GLU A 203 11.87 -3.76 -9.11
C GLU A 203 12.30 -2.50 -8.36
N GLU A 204 11.35 -1.77 -7.80
CA GLU A 204 11.62 -0.58 -7.00
C GLU A 204 12.25 -0.96 -5.66
N ALA A 205 11.80 -2.07 -5.06
CA ALA A 205 12.41 -2.64 -3.87
C ALA A 205 13.86 -3.06 -4.11
N GLU A 206 14.13 -3.77 -5.23
CA GLU A 206 15.50 -4.13 -5.60
C GLU A 206 16.38 -2.91 -5.84
N LYS A 207 15.87 -1.89 -6.55
CA LYS A 207 16.59 -0.62 -6.73
C LYS A 207 16.97 0.01 -5.39
N LEU A 208 16.03 0.10 -4.45
CA LEU A 208 16.32 0.65 -3.11
C LEU A 208 17.42 -0.12 -2.39
N ARG A 209 17.41 -1.46 -2.43
CA ARG A 209 18.47 -2.28 -1.80
C ARG A 209 19.83 -2.02 -2.43
N ARG A 210 19.91 -1.99 -3.76
CA ARG A 210 21.17 -1.71 -4.48
C ARG A 210 21.72 -0.32 -4.13
N LEU A 211 20.87 0.69 -4.12
CA LEU A 211 21.26 2.07 -3.81
C LEU A 211 21.69 2.23 -2.35
N LEU A 212 20.94 1.65 -1.40
CA LEU A 212 21.32 1.64 0.02
C LEU A 212 22.69 0.98 0.23
N HIS A 213 22.94 -0.16 -0.44
CA HIS A 213 24.22 -0.85 -0.37
C HIS A 213 25.37 -0.02 -0.98
N ARG A 214 25.14 0.61 -2.13
CA ARG A 214 26.13 1.50 -2.78
C ARG A 214 26.53 2.66 -1.86
N VAL A 215 25.54 3.37 -1.30
CA VAL A 215 25.79 4.52 -0.40
C VAL A 215 26.60 4.10 0.83
N GLU A 216 26.33 2.91 1.37
CA GLU A 216 27.11 2.34 2.46
C GLU A 216 28.56 2.04 2.06
N GLN A 217 28.77 1.34 0.95
CA GLN A 217 30.10 0.97 0.45
C GLN A 217 30.96 2.19 0.11
N ASP A 218 30.37 3.16 -0.60
CA ASP A 218 31.05 4.39 -1.03
C ASP A 218 31.21 5.40 0.10
N ARG A 219 30.64 5.11 1.27
CA ARG A 219 30.62 5.98 2.46
C ARG A 219 30.05 7.37 2.15
N GLN A 220 29.06 7.43 1.27
CA GLN A 220 28.38 8.66 0.88
C GLN A 220 27.29 9.04 1.90
N ASN A 221 26.78 10.26 1.81
CA ASN A 221 25.65 10.76 2.59
C ASN A 221 25.85 10.78 4.12
N HIS A 222 24.82 11.21 4.85
CA HIS A 222 24.89 11.37 6.30
C HIS A 222 24.71 10.04 7.02
N GLN A 223 25.33 9.91 8.19
CA GLN A 223 25.14 8.74 9.06
C GLN A 223 23.74 8.71 9.66
N VAL A 224 23.20 7.50 9.78
CA VAL A 224 21.94 7.22 10.47
C VAL A 224 22.26 6.69 11.86
N SER A 225 21.74 7.36 12.88
CA SER A 225 21.72 6.79 14.23
C SER A 225 20.57 5.79 14.33
N HIS A 226 20.87 4.55 14.73
CA HIS A 226 19.87 3.52 14.96
C HIS A 226 19.71 3.27 16.46
N PRO A 227 18.48 3.32 17.00
CA PRO A 227 18.28 3.02 18.40
C PRO A 227 18.52 1.53 18.70
N SER A 228 18.90 1.24 19.95
CA SER A 228 18.88 -0.13 20.47
C SER A 228 17.45 -0.67 20.40
N SER A 229 17.29 -1.87 19.83
CA SER A 229 15.97 -2.46 19.64
C SER A 229 15.57 -3.36 20.79
N MET A 230 14.37 -3.14 21.30
CA MET A 230 13.66 -4.00 22.23
C MET A 230 12.25 -4.22 21.65
N PRO A 231 11.94 -5.41 21.09
CA PRO A 231 10.64 -5.68 20.51
C PRO A 231 9.51 -5.34 21.48
N TYR A 232 8.51 -4.60 20.99
CA TYR A 232 7.31 -4.31 21.75
C TYR A 232 6.51 -5.60 21.97
N ASN A 233 6.33 -5.96 23.23
CA ASN A 233 5.40 -7.03 23.61
C ASN A 233 3.97 -6.52 23.45
N GLN A 234 3.29 -7.07 22.45
CA GLN A 234 1.92 -6.71 22.13
C GLN A 234 1.00 -6.89 23.33
N SER A 235 0.06 -5.95 23.51
CA SER A 235 -0.99 -6.03 24.51
C SER A 235 -1.90 -7.23 24.27
N VAL A 236 -2.54 -7.73 25.34
CA VAL A 236 -3.56 -8.79 25.25
C VAL A 236 -4.84 -8.29 24.57
N SER A 237 -5.09 -6.97 24.57
CA SER A 237 -6.29 -6.36 24.01
C SER A 237 -5.99 -5.67 22.66
N ILE A 238 -5.83 -6.49 21.61
CA ILE A 238 -5.69 -6.01 20.22
C ILE A 238 -6.90 -6.40 19.39
N GLN A 239 -7.25 -5.57 18.41
CA GLN A 239 -8.28 -5.87 17.42
C GLN A 239 -7.65 -6.17 16.07
N LYS A 240 -8.02 -7.29 15.43
CA LYS A 240 -7.45 -7.67 14.12
C LYS A 240 -8.12 -6.84 13.03
N LEU A 241 -7.38 -6.54 11.95
CA LEU A 241 -7.96 -5.76 10.85
C LEU A 241 -9.19 -6.44 10.24
N SER A 242 -9.20 -7.76 10.13
CA SER A 242 -10.35 -8.49 9.58
C SER A 242 -11.62 -8.37 10.41
N ASP A 243 -11.54 -7.96 11.67
CA ASP A 243 -12.73 -7.72 12.49
C ASP A 243 -13.49 -6.48 12.01
N TYR A 244 -12.84 -5.63 11.20
CA TYR A 244 -13.44 -4.45 10.57
C TYR A 244 -14.19 -4.72 9.28
N ILE A 245 -14.17 -5.96 8.75
CA ILE A 245 -14.95 -6.37 7.58
C ILE A 245 -16.13 -7.29 7.95
N ASN A 246 -16.62 -7.22 9.19
CA ASN A 246 -17.77 -8.00 9.64
C ASN A 246 -19.10 -7.37 9.18
N LEU A 247 -19.65 -7.87 8.07
CA LEU A 247 -20.89 -7.40 7.46
C LEU A 247 -22.12 -7.63 8.37
N LYS A 248 -22.06 -8.54 9.34
CA LYS A 248 -23.15 -8.74 10.32
C LYS A 248 -23.15 -7.66 11.41
N GLN A 249 -22.02 -7.02 11.66
CA GLN A 249 -21.86 -6.04 12.72
C GLN A 249 -22.30 -4.63 12.26
N LYS A 250 -22.82 -3.84 13.21
CA LYS A 250 -23.03 -2.40 13.03
C LYS A 250 -21.82 -1.64 13.52
N TYR A 251 -21.42 -0.64 12.75
CA TYR A 251 -20.33 0.26 13.04
C TYR A 251 -20.84 1.70 13.09
N LYS A 252 -20.22 2.53 13.92
CA LYS A 252 -20.43 3.98 13.89
C LYS A 252 -19.73 4.53 12.64
N ILE A 253 -20.48 4.78 11.58
CA ILE A 253 -19.96 5.30 10.32
C ILE A 253 -20.19 6.82 10.28
N SER A 254 -19.12 7.58 10.02
CA SER A 254 -19.17 9.05 9.96
C SER A 254 -20.27 9.53 9.02
N GLY A 255 -21.22 10.31 9.56
CA GLY A 255 -22.34 10.87 8.79
C GLY A 255 -23.48 9.88 8.47
N LYS A 256 -23.39 8.63 8.91
CA LYS A 256 -24.43 7.60 8.76
C LYS A 256 -24.90 6.98 10.08
N GLY A 257 -24.26 7.33 11.21
CA GLY A 257 -24.60 6.79 12.53
C GLY A 257 -24.22 5.32 12.67
N SER A 258 -24.90 4.59 13.56
CA SER A 258 -24.67 3.15 13.76
C SER A 258 -25.40 2.34 12.68
N THR A 259 -24.65 1.80 11.72
CA THR A 259 -25.19 1.07 10.56
C THR A 259 -24.29 -0.10 10.17
N HIS A 260 -24.81 -1.04 9.38
CA HIS A 260 -23.98 -2.04 8.71
C HIS A 260 -23.04 -1.38 7.69
N LEU A 261 -22.03 -2.13 7.24
CA LEU A 261 -21.11 -1.71 6.18
C LEU A 261 -21.76 -1.60 4.79
N TYR A 262 -23.05 -1.90 4.70
CA TYR A 262 -23.90 -1.76 3.54
C TYR A 262 -25.27 -1.21 3.94
N GLU A 263 -26.00 -0.70 2.95
CA GLU A 263 -27.38 -0.25 3.09
C GLU A 263 -28.32 -1.46 3.00
N THR A 264 -29.02 -1.80 4.08
CA THR A 264 -29.80 -3.05 4.17
C THR A 264 -30.90 -3.19 3.12
N LYS A 265 -31.45 -2.08 2.62
CA LYS A 265 -32.49 -2.08 1.57
C LYS A 265 -31.94 -2.37 0.18
N SER A 266 -30.75 -1.88 -0.14
CA SER A 266 -30.17 -1.99 -1.48
C SER A 266 -29.10 -3.08 -1.58
N GLY A 267 -28.40 -3.38 -0.49
CA GLY A 267 -27.19 -4.19 -0.49
C GLY A 267 -25.92 -3.42 -0.89
N GLU A 268 -26.01 -2.12 -1.17
CA GLU A 268 -24.86 -1.29 -1.58
C GLU A 268 -23.95 -1.00 -0.38
N LEU A 269 -22.64 -1.18 -0.52
CA LEU A 269 -21.65 -0.80 0.49
C LEU A 269 -21.68 0.71 0.78
N VAL A 270 -21.48 1.08 2.05
CA VAL A 270 -21.50 2.49 2.45
C VAL A 270 -20.35 3.30 1.86
N TYR A 271 -19.19 2.65 1.66
CA TYR A 271 -18.00 3.21 1.01
C TYR A 271 -17.39 2.21 0.03
N GLU A 272 -16.82 2.73 -1.05
CA GLU A 272 -16.05 1.94 -2.03
C GLU A 272 -14.78 1.35 -1.42
N THR A 273 -14.15 2.05 -0.48
CA THR A 273 -12.92 1.58 0.20
C THR A 273 -13.16 0.36 1.09
N ILE A 274 -14.41 0.01 1.40
CA ILE A 274 -14.73 -1.25 2.07
C ILE A 274 -14.59 -2.43 1.10
N LEU A 275 -15.02 -2.26 -0.17
CA LEU A 275 -14.79 -3.24 -1.23
C LEU A 275 -13.30 -3.41 -1.51
N GLU A 276 -12.57 -2.29 -1.57
CA GLU A 276 -11.11 -2.31 -1.71
C GLU A 276 -10.43 -3.08 -0.58
N PHE A 277 -10.79 -2.78 0.67
CA PHE A 277 -10.23 -3.47 1.84
C PHE A 277 -10.56 -4.97 1.83
N TRP A 278 -11.79 -5.35 1.50
CA TRP A 278 -12.17 -6.75 1.35
C TRP A 278 -11.33 -7.46 0.27
N LEU A 279 -11.16 -6.85 -0.91
CA LEU A 279 -10.32 -7.42 -1.97
C LEU A 279 -8.88 -7.61 -1.54
N MET A 280 -8.29 -6.64 -0.84
CA MET A 280 -6.90 -6.75 -0.36
C MET A 280 -6.74 -7.87 0.66
N LEU A 281 -7.73 -8.06 1.55
CA LEU A 281 -7.73 -9.19 2.49
C LEU A 281 -7.82 -10.55 1.77
N GLU A 282 -8.68 -10.68 0.77
CA GLU A 282 -8.82 -11.93 0.00
C GLU A 282 -7.54 -12.25 -0.79
N LEU A 283 -6.96 -11.26 -1.47
CA LEU A 283 -5.68 -11.41 -2.19
C LEU A 283 -4.53 -11.77 -1.26
N GLY A 284 -4.51 -11.20 -0.06
CA GLY A 284 -3.49 -11.50 0.93
C GLY A 284 -3.61 -12.90 1.53
N ARG A 285 -4.82 -13.42 1.75
CA ARG A 285 -5.03 -14.69 2.47
C ARG A 285 -4.95 -15.90 1.55
N ASN A 286 -5.77 -15.90 0.51
CA ASN A 286 -5.86 -17.00 -0.44
C ASN A 286 -6.25 -16.45 -1.81
N PRO A 287 -5.28 -15.92 -2.58
CA PRO A 287 -5.57 -15.25 -3.84
C PRO A 287 -6.19 -16.19 -4.88
N GLN A 288 -5.98 -17.50 -4.80
CA GLN A 288 -6.39 -18.45 -5.85
C GLN A 288 -7.90 -18.49 -6.06
N GLY A 289 -8.70 -18.47 -4.98
CA GLY A 289 -10.17 -18.46 -5.08
C GLY A 289 -10.70 -17.20 -5.77
N LEU A 290 -10.14 -16.05 -5.41
CA LEU A 290 -10.49 -14.78 -6.03
C LEU A 290 -10.02 -14.71 -7.49
N LEU A 291 -8.79 -15.12 -7.79
CA LEU A 291 -8.25 -15.15 -9.16
C LEU A 291 -9.07 -16.07 -10.08
N ALA A 292 -9.48 -17.25 -9.60
CA ALA A 292 -10.38 -18.14 -10.33
C ALA A 292 -11.74 -17.47 -10.59
N THR A 293 -12.30 -16.77 -9.59
CA THR A 293 -13.55 -16.01 -9.74
C THR A 293 -13.41 -14.90 -10.79
N LEU A 294 -12.25 -14.24 -10.85
CA LEU A 294 -11.92 -13.22 -11.84
C LEU A 294 -11.54 -13.80 -13.23
N GLY A 295 -11.62 -15.12 -13.40
CA GLY A 295 -11.35 -15.79 -14.67
C GLY A 295 -9.87 -15.77 -15.07
N ILE A 296 -8.96 -15.66 -14.10
CA ILE A 296 -7.52 -15.66 -14.36
C ILE A 296 -7.04 -17.10 -14.58
N PRO A 297 -6.21 -17.37 -15.61
CA PRO A 297 -5.78 -18.73 -15.90
C PRO A 297 -5.02 -19.38 -14.74
N PRO A 298 -5.27 -20.66 -14.41
CA PRO A 298 -4.68 -21.31 -13.24
C PRO A 298 -3.16 -21.54 -13.34
N HIS A 299 -2.59 -21.42 -14.54
CA HIS A 299 -1.14 -21.51 -14.75
C HIS A 299 -0.43 -20.15 -14.60
N GLU A 300 -1.17 -19.06 -14.40
CA GLU A 300 -0.64 -17.75 -14.07
C GLU A 300 -0.64 -17.58 -12.55
N ARG A 301 0.50 -17.18 -11.98
CA ARG A 301 0.69 -16.99 -10.54
C ARG A 301 0.79 -15.52 -10.18
N LEU A 302 0.19 -15.14 -9.04
CA LEU A 302 0.28 -13.78 -8.52
C LEU A 302 1.72 -13.48 -8.12
N GLU A 303 2.29 -12.45 -8.73
CA GLU A 303 3.61 -11.93 -8.38
C GLU A 303 3.51 -10.83 -7.33
N TRP A 304 2.59 -9.90 -7.56
CA TRP A 304 2.46 -8.67 -6.80
C TRP A 304 1.03 -8.14 -6.90
N PHE A 305 0.55 -7.49 -5.85
CA PHE A 305 -0.70 -6.73 -5.86
C PHE A 305 -0.60 -5.53 -4.94
N ALA A 306 -1.41 -4.52 -5.22
CA ALA A 306 -1.57 -3.35 -4.37
C ALA A 306 -2.85 -2.59 -4.71
N ASN A 307 -3.26 -1.71 -3.79
CA ASN A 307 -4.33 -0.73 -3.99
C ASN A 307 -3.80 0.68 -4.23
N GLN A 308 -4.61 1.51 -4.89
CA GLN A 308 -4.36 2.94 -5.15
C GLN A 308 -2.99 3.20 -5.79
N VAL A 309 -2.66 2.41 -6.81
CA VAL A 309 -1.35 2.42 -7.46
C VAL A 309 -1.29 3.60 -8.43
N LEU A 310 -0.36 4.52 -8.19
CA LEU A 310 -0.15 5.67 -9.05
C LEU A 310 0.68 5.30 -10.26
N PHE A 311 0.25 5.76 -11.44
CA PHE A 311 0.93 5.52 -12.70
C PHE A 311 1.12 6.77 -13.55
N GLY A 312 0.57 7.92 -13.13
CA GLY A 312 0.64 9.16 -13.89
C GLY A 312 1.04 10.37 -13.03
N ILE A 313 1.74 11.32 -13.68
CA ILE A 313 2.16 12.57 -13.05
C ILE A 313 0.96 13.43 -12.67
N GLY A 314 -0.22 13.28 -13.31
CA GLY A 314 -1.49 13.94 -12.98
C GLY A 314 -2.22 13.35 -11.75
N GLY A 315 -1.61 12.35 -11.10
CA GLY A 315 -2.12 11.71 -9.91
C GLY A 315 -3.17 10.65 -10.23
N GLU A 316 -3.15 10.20 -11.49
CA GLU A 316 -3.91 9.05 -11.96
C GLU A 316 -3.44 7.80 -11.24
N LYS A 317 -4.42 7.02 -10.80
CA LYS A 317 -4.23 5.79 -10.05
C LYS A 317 -5.23 4.75 -10.50
N SER A 318 -4.86 3.49 -10.35
CA SER A 318 -5.81 2.38 -10.37
C SER A 318 -6.25 2.09 -8.93
N ASP A 319 -7.50 1.67 -8.75
CA ASP A 319 -7.97 1.26 -7.43
C ASP A 319 -7.24 0.01 -6.95
N VAL A 320 -7.06 -1.00 -7.81
CA VAL A 320 -6.24 -2.18 -7.55
C VAL A 320 -5.47 -2.60 -8.80
N LEU A 321 -4.21 -3.01 -8.62
CA LEU A 321 -3.36 -3.58 -9.68
C LEU A 321 -2.76 -4.90 -9.21
N LEU A 322 -2.80 -5.90 -10.07
CA LEU A 322 -2.15 -7.19 -9.87
C LEU A 322 -1.18 -7.44 -11.03
N LEU A 323 -0.03 -8.02 -10.72
CA LEU A 323 0.95 -8.49 -11.69
C LEU A 323 1.05 -10.00 -11.60
N MET A 324 1.04 -10.66 -12.76
CA MET A 324 1.05 -12.11 -12.88
C MET A 324 2.30 -12.60 -13.60
N ARG A 325 2.78 -13.78 -13.22
CA ARG A 325 3.82 -14.52 -13.93
C ARG A 325 3.27 -15.82 -14.52
N ASN A 326 3.81 -16.22 -15.66
CA ASN A 326 3.52 -17.51 -16.28
C ASN A 326 4.33 -18.66 -15.64
N GLY A 327 4.13 -19.89 -16.13
CA GLY A 327 4.89 -21.07 -15.69
C GLY A 327 6.39 -21.01 -15.95
N SER A 328 6.83 -20.18 -16.90
CA SER A 328 8.24 -19.91 -17.22
C SER A 328 8.83 -18.76 -16.39
N ASN A 329 8.14 -18.33 -15.33
CA ASN A 329 8.54 -17.22 -14.47
C ASN A 329 8.71 -15.88 -15.21
N GLN A 330 8.05 -15.64 -16.33
CA GLN A 330 8.02 -14.33 -17.00
C GLN A 330 6.78 -13.55 -16.57
N ARG A 331 6.91 -12.24 -16.35
CA ARG A 331 5.75 -11.36 -16.13
C ARG A 331 4.90 -11.34 -17.39
N CYS A 332 3.65 -11.78 -17.29
CA CYS A 332 2.80 -12.04 -18.46
C CYS A 332 1.53 -11.19 -18.51
N ARG A 333 1.05 -10.70 -17.36
CA ARG A 333 -0.21 -9.96 -17.28
C ARG A 333 -0.22 -8.91 -16.19
N ALA A 334 -0.87 -7.78 -16.46
CA ALA A 334 -1.38 -6.85 -15.46
C ALA A 334 -2.92 -6.92 -15.42
N ILE A 335 -3.48 -7.11 -14.23
CA ILE A 335 -4.93 -7.06 -14.02
C ILE A 335 -5.24 -5.73 -13.34
N VAL A 336 -6.01 -4.88 -14.00
CA VAL A 336 -6.38 -3.56 -13.48
C VAL A 336 -7.83 -3.60 -13.05
N ILE A 337 -8.08 -3.40 -11.76
CA ILE A 337 -9.41 -3.44 -11.20
C ILE A 337 -9.85 -2.02 -10.81
N GLU A 338 -10.96 -1.57 -11.39
CA GLU A 338 -11.65 -0.34 -10.99
C GLU A 338 -12.87 -0.69 -10.14
N LEU A 339 -12.99 -0.01 -8.99
CA LEU A 339 -14.04 -0.27 -8.03
C LEU A 339 -15.10 0.81 -8.12
N LYS A 340 -16.35 0.40 -7.94
CA LYS A 340 -17.49 1.31 -7.77
C LYS A 340 -18.34 0.80 -6.63
N LYS A 341 -18.57 1.61 -5.59
CA LYS A 341 -19.56 1.18 -4.57
C LYS A 341 -20.93 0.92 -5.18
N GLY A 342 -21.35 1.72 -6.17
CA GLY A 342 -22.69 1.65 -6.76
C GLY A 342 -22.70 1.06 -8.16
N VAL A 343 -22.91 1.91 -9.17
CA VAL A 343 -23.11 1.50 -10.55
C VAL A 343 -21.79 1.48 -11.33
N VAL A 344 -21.52 0.41 -12.08
CA VAL A 344 -20.53 0.40 -13.16
C VAL A 344 -21.17 0.98 -14.42
N GLY A 345 -20.69 2.16 -14.82
CA GLY A 345 -21.15 2.90 -16.01
C GLY A 345 -20.18 2.82 -17.18
N LEU A 346 -20.58 3.38 -18.33
CA LEU A 346 -19.73 3.50 -19.52
C LEU A 346 -18.44 4.29 -19.23
N GLN A 347 -18.53 5.36 -18.42
CA GLN A 347 -17.36 6.15 -18.04
C GLN A 347 -16.31 5.32 -17.30
N SER A 348 -16.73 4.47 -16.35
CA SER A 348 -15.81 3.57 -15.63
C SER A 348 -15.08 2.62 -16.59
N ILE A 349 -15.80 2.08 -17.58
CA ILE A 349 -15.23 1.19 -18.60
C ILE A 349 -14.23 1.94 -19.49
N GLN A 350 -14.57 3.16 -19.91
CA GLN A 350 -13.72 3.98 -20.77
C GLN A 350 -12.47 4.50 -20.05
N GLN A 351 -12.56 4.71 -18.73
CA GLN A 351 -11.43 5.18 -17.94
C GLN A 351 -10.23 4.24 -18.07
N VAL A 352 -10.44 2.92 -17.97
CA VAL A 352 -9.34 1.94 -18.09
C VAL A 352 -8.67 1.95 -19.46
N ARG A 353 -9.47 2.17 -20.52
CA ARG A 353 -8.94 2.33 -21.87
C ARG A 353 -7.97 3.50 -21.98
N SER A 354 -8.31 4.62 -21.33
CA SER A 354 -7.53 5.87 -21.44
C SER A 354 -6.13 5.78 -20.82
N TYR A 355 -5.93 4.90 -19.83
CA TYR A 355 -4.66 4.80 -19.12
C TYR A 355 -3.91 3.48 -19.34
N ALA A 356 -4.44 2.55 -20.18
CA ALA A 356 -3.82 1.24 -20.43
C ALA A 356 -2.34 1.36 -20.89
N TYR A 357 -2.03 2.39 -21.69
CA TYR A 357 -0.67 2.70 -22.12
C TYR A 357 0.29 2.99 -20.94
N TRP A 358 -0.18 3.71 -19.92
CA TRP A 358 0.61 4.05 -18.73
C TRP A 358 0.77 2.87 -17.78
N ILE A 359 -0.28 2.06 -17.61
CA ILE A 359 -0.20 0.81 -16.86
C ILE A 359 0.80 -0.15 -17.51
N ALA A 360 0.77 -0.27 -18.84
CA ALA A 360 1.73 -1.08 -19.57
C ALA A 360 3.16 -0.65 -19.24
N GLN A 361 3.46 0.65 -19.30
CA GLN A 361 4.78 1.16 -18.94
C GLN A 361 5.16 0.87 -17.50
N LEU A 362 4.27 1.17 -16.54
CA LEU A 362 4.52 0.93 -15.12
C LEU A 362 4.85 -0.56 -14.85
N ALA A 363 4.08 -1.47 -15.45
CA ALA A 363 4.22 -2.90 -15.23
C ALA A 363 5.46 -3.51 -15.92
N THR A 364 6.00 -2.87 -16.95
CA THR A 364 6.96 -3.53 -17.87
C THR A 364 8.29 -2.84 -18.05
N ALA A 365 8.39 -1.52 -17.82
CA ALA A 365 9.58 -0.74 -18.19
C ALA A 365 10.87 -1.25 -17.54
N GLN A 366 10.78 -1.81 -16.32
CA GLN A 366 11.91 -2.24 -15.51
C GLN A 366 12.21 -3.75 -15.60
N VAL A 367 11.43 -4.52 -16.38
CA VAL A 367 11.57 -5.99 -16.50
C VAL A 367 11.54 -6.49 -17.94
N GLN A 368 11.97 -5.66 -18.90
CA GLN A 368 11.88 -5.98 -20.33
C GLN A 368 12.53 -7.33 -20.72
N HIS A 369 13.56 -7.76 -19.99
CA HIS A 369 14.24 -9.05 -20.20
C HIS A 369 13.47 -10.27 -19.64
N CYS A 370 12.44 -10.07 -18.83
CA CYS A 370 11.70 -11.11 -18.12
C CYS A 370 10.17 -10.96 -18.32
N ILE A 371 9.75 -10.61 -19.53
CA ILE A 371 8.35 -10.45 -19.92
C ILE A 371 7.94 -11.46 -20.98
N GLN A 372 6.71 -11.95 -20.89
CA GLN A 372 6.07 -12.69 -21.97
C GLN A 372 5.59 -11.71 -23.05
N MET A 373 5.86 -12.03 -24.31
CA MET A 373 5.31 -11.31 -25.45
C MET A 373 4.25 -12.16 -26.17
N PRO A 374 3.05 -11.62 -26.47
CA PRO A 374 2.56 -10.31 -26.05
C PRO A 374 2.30 -10.25 -24.53
N PHE A 375 2.52 -9.07 -23.95
CA PHE A 375 2.12 -8.79 -22.56
C PHE A 375 0.64 -8.45 -22.51
N LYS A 376 -0.09 -8.93 -21.49
CA LYS A 376 -1.55 -8.75 -21.42
C LYS A 376 -1.97 -7.75 -20.36
N ILE A 377 -3.00 -6.96 -20.66
CA ILE A 377 -3.74 -6.18 -19.68
C ILE A 377 -5.18 -6.67 -19.64
N THR A 378 -5.65 -7.04 -18.45
CA THR A 378 -7.04 -7.44 -18.20
C THR A 378 -7.75 -6.36 -17.38
N PRO A 379 -8.61 -5.54 -17.99
CA PRO A 379 -9.46 -4.60 -17.27
C PRO A 379 -10.59 -5.35 -16.55
N ILE A 380 -10.78 -5.09 -15.26
CA ILE A 380 -11.89 -5.63 -14.47
C ILE A 380 -12.62 -4.47 -13.78
N MET A 381 -13.94 -4.43 -13.90
CA MET A 381 -14.77 -3.46 -13.17
C MET A 381 -15.60 -4.21 -12.15
N ILE A 382 -15.61 -3.74 -10.90
CA ILE A 382 -16.43 -4.34 -9.84
C ILE A 382 -17.32 -3.26 -9.25
N GLY A 383 -18.64 -3.48 -9.27
CA GLY A 383 -19.57 -2.64 -8.52
C GLY A 383 -20.82 -3.37 -8.06
N HIS A 384 -21.79 -2.68 -7.49
CA HIS A 384 -23.00 -3.34 -7.00
C HIS A 384 -23.94 -3.74 -8.14
N ARG A 385 -24.00 -2.91 -9.19
CA ARG A 385 -24.86 -3.14 -10.36
C ARG A 385 -24.23 -2.57 -11.63
N VAL A 386 -24.71 -3.02 -12.78
CA VAL A 386 -24.22 -2.59 -14.09
C VAL A 386 -25.27 -1.71 -14.77
N SER A 387 -24.86 -0.55 -15.29
CA SER A 387 -25.78 0.31 -16.04
C SER A 387 -26.18 -0.34 -17.38
N ARG A 388 -27.39 -0.07 -17.88
CA ARG A 388 -27.85 -0.60 -19.19
C ARG A 388 -26.96 -0.18 -20.37
N GLY A 389 -26.27 0.95 -20.26
CA GLY A 389 -25.36 1.47 -21.28
C GLY A 389 -23.90 1.02 -21.13
N ALA A 390 -23.58 0.22 -20.11
CA ALA A 390 -22.24 -0.32 -19.93
C ALA A 390 -21.94 -1.33 -21.04
N LYS A 391 -21.09 -0.94 -21.98
CA LYS A 391 -20.61 -1.79 -23.07
C LYS A 391 -19.09 -1.89 -22.97
N PRO A 392 -18.53 -3.10 -22.81
CA PRO A 392 -17.08 -3.27 -22.92
C PRO A 392 -16.60 -2.79 -24.28
N PHE A 393 -15.39 -2.23 -24.31
CA PHE A 393 -14.72 -1.99 -25.58
C PHE A 393 -14.16 -3.31 -26.14
N ALA A 394 -14.07 -3.40 -27.47
CA ALA A 394 -13.43 -4.54 -28.12
C ALA A 394 -11.93 -4.62 -27.75
N PRO A 395 -11.35 -5.82 -27.64
CA PRO A 395 -9.92 -5.96 -27.41
C PRO A 395 -9.11 -5.17 -28.45
N PHE A 396 -7.99 -4.62 -28.03
CA PHE A 396 -7.09 -3.89 -28.92
C PHE A 396 -5.64 -4.07 -28.48
N SER A 397 -4.72 -3.83 -29.40
CA SER A 397 -3.29 -3.89 -29.11
C SER A 397 -2.67 -2.51 -29.19
N LEU A 398 -1.64 -2.29 -28.40
CA LEU A 398 -0.76 -1.13 -28.51
C LEU A 398 0.70 -1.59 -28.49
N VAL A 399 1.60 -0.72 -28.93
CA VAL A 399 3.04 -0.95 -28.89
C VAL A 399 3.66 0.05 -27.94
N ILE A 400 4.45 -0.43 -26.97
CA ILE A 400 5.29 0.43 -26.15
C ILE A 400 6.64 0.59 -26.85
N PRO A 401 7.05 1.82 -27.18
CA PRO A 401 8.24 2.09 -27.99
C PRO A 401 9.52 2.04 -27.15
N TYR A 402 9.77 0.92 -26.47
CA TYR A 402 11.09 0.65 -25.89
C TYR A 402 12.13 0.41 -26.99
N SER A 403 13.40 0.24 -26.60
CA SER A 403 14.47 -0.13 -27.53
C SER A 403 14.14 -1.42 -28.29
N THR A 404 13.57 -2.41 -27.60
CA THR A 404 12.88 -3.56 -28.20
C THR A 404 11.38 -3.33 -28.02
N PRO A 405 10.63 -2.99 -29.10
CA PRO A 405 9.21 -2.69 -28.99
C PRO A 405 8.42 -3.82 -28.32
N LEU A 406 7.57 -3.47 -27.35
CA LEU A 406 6.73 -4.43 -26.65
C LEU A 406 5.29 -4.33 -27.18
N THR A 407 4.79 -5.43 -27.73
CA THR A 407 3.37 -5.59 -28.04
C THR A 407 2.59 -5.87 -26.76
N VAL A 408 1.55 -5.07 -26.51
CA VAL A 408 0.64 -5.22 -25.39
C VAL A 408 -0.77 -5.44 -25.91
N GLU A 409 -1.41 -6.51 -25.45
CA GLU A 409 -2.80 -6.84 -25.73
C GLU A 409 -3.69 -6.39 -24.58
N ILE A 410 -4.66 -5.53 -24.86
CA ILE A 410 -5.67 -5.09 -23.91
C ILE A 410 -6.92 -5.91 -24.19
N GLU A 411 -7.30 -6.74 -23.23
CA GLU A 411 -8.49 -7.57 -23.33
C GLU A 411 -9.77 -6.73 -23.20
N SER A 412 -10.90 -7.29 -23.65
CA SER A 412 -12.20 -6.69 -23.37
C SER A 412 -12.42 -6.62 -21.87
N PRO A 413 -12.90 -5.48 -21.33
CA PRO A 413 -13.21 -5.35 -19.91
C PRO A 413 -14.19 -6.40 -19.44
N GLN A 414 -13.86 -7.03 -18.32
CA GLN A 414 -14.77 -7.91 -17.59
C GLN A 414 -15.52 -7.08 -16.55
N VAL A 415 -16.82 -7.34 -16.40
CA VAL A 415 -17.64 -6.60 -15.42
C VAL A 415 -18.25 -7.57 -14.43
N PHE A 416 -17.99 -7.31 -13.16
CA PHE A 416 -18.50 -8.07 -12.03
C PHE A 416 -19.43 -7.22 -11.19
N THR A 417 -20.45 -7.88 -10.63
CA THR A 417 -21.24 -7.32 -9.55
C THR A 417 -20.87 -7.95 -8.23
N TYR A 418 -20.79 -7.16 -7.16
CA TYR A 418 -20.72 -7.69 -5.80
C TYR A 418 -22.10 -7.76 -5.15
N SER A 419 -22.30 -8.78 -4.32
CA SER A 419 -23.42 -8.89 -3.38
C SER A 419 -22.91 -9.17 -1.97
N VAL A 420 -23.68 -8.72 -0.98
CA VAL A 420 -23.40 -9.01 0.44
C VAL A 420 -23.92 -10.39 0.77
N ASP A 421 -23.03 -11.30 1.18
CA ASP A 421 -23.39 -12.60 1.73
C ASP A 421 -23.26 -12.54 3.25
N THR A 422 -24.37 -12.17 3.90
CA THR A 422 -24.42 -12.12 5.35
C THR A 422 -24.31 -13.50 5.98
N SER A 423 -24.59 -14.60 5.29
CA SER A 423 -24.51 -15.93 5.89
C SER A 423 -23.05 -16.29 6.20
N ASN A 424 -22.18 -16.09 5.20
CA ASN A 424 -20.75 -16.36 5.24
C ASN A 424 -19.91 -15.15 5.66
N ASN A 425 -20.55 -14.00 5.94
CA ASN A 425 -19.88 -12.76 6.34
C ASN A 425 -18.81 -12.29 5.34
N THR A 426 -19.17 -12.31 4.05
CA THR A 426 -18.26 -11.97 2.95
C THR A 426 -19.00 -11.28 1.80
N LEU A 427 -18.26 -10.84 0.79
CA LEU A 427 -18.81 -10.40 -0.49
C LEU A 427 -18.70 -11.52 -1.52
N GLN A 428 -19.70 -11.64 -2.37
CA GLN A 428 -19.67 -12.55 -3.52
C GLN A 428 -19.57 -11.76 -4.80
N LEU A 429 -18.73 -12.21 -5.73
CA LEU A 429 -18.61 -11.62 -7.05
C LEU A 429 -19.32 -12.50 -8.08
N ALA A 430 -20.10 -11.87 -8.95
CA ALA A 430 -20.75 -12.53 -10.08
C ALA A 430 -20.42 -11.80 -11.37
N ARG A 431 -19.88 -12.52 -12.35
CA ARG A 431 -19.61 -11.96 -13.67
C ARG A 431 -20.91 -11.61 -14.38
N LYS A 432 -20.95 -10.44 -15.00
CA LYS A 432 -22.10 -9.95 -15.80
C LYS A 432 -21.74 -9.76 -17.26
N ILE A 433 -20.49 -9.39 -17.55
CA ILE A 433 -19.95 -9.22 -18.91
C ILE A 433 -18.55 -9.82 -18.99
#